data_AF-A0A7K0Y897-F1
#
_entry.id   AF-A0A7K0Y897-F1
#
_cell.length_a   1.000
_cell.length_b   1.000
_cell.length_c   1.000
_cell.angle_alpha   90.00
_cell.angle_beta   90.00
_cell.angle_gamma   90.00
#
_symmetry.space_group_name_H-M   'P 1'
#
loop_
_entity.id
_entity.type
_entity.pdbx_description
1 polymer ?
#
loop_
_entity_poly.entity_id
_entity_poly.type
_entity_poly.pdbx_seq_one_letter_code
_entity_poly.pdbx_strand_id
1 'polypeptide(L)'
;MKHLLDTHDLSLDDIVNILDVADRMAEVNRRQVPKVPALKGKTIATVFFEDSTRTRLSFETAARRLSADVLTFLASSSSVNKGESLRDTIETLSAMGVHAFVVRHKSSGVPTQLSQWTDAAVINAGDGW
;
A
#
# COMPACT_ATOMS: atom_id res chain seq x y z
N MET A 1 -4.05 1.61 14.75
CA MET A 1 -2.91 1.09 13.95
C MET A 1 -2.58 2.05 12.80
N LYS A 2 -1.30 2.41 12.61
CA LYS A 2 -0.84 3.28 11.51
C LYS A 2 -0.24 2.50 10.34
N HIS A 3 0.49 1.41 10.62
CA HIS A 3 1.14 0.54 9.63
C HIS A 3 0.62 -0.90 9.78
N LEU A 4 0.64 -1.68 8.70
CA LEU A 4 0.40 -3.12 8.70
C LEU A 4 1.66 -3.79 8.17
N LEU A 5 2.56 -4.20 9.07
CA LEU A 5 3.88 -4.73 8.71
C LEU A 5 3.94 -6.24 8.89
N ASP A 6 3.44 -6.72 10.03
CA ASP A 6 3.28 -8.15 10.33
C ASP A 6 1.87 -8.42 10.92
N THR A 7 1.36 -9.63 10.71
CA THR A 7 0.13 -10.09 11.37
C THR A 7 0.27 -10.24 12.89
N HIS A 8 1.49 -10.43 13.41
CA HIS A 8 1.76 -10.47 14.84
C HIS A 8 1.55 -9.10 15.51
N ASP A 9 1.53 -8.00 14.73
CA ASP A 9 1.23 -6.65 15.23
C ASP A 9 -0.28 -6.43 15.44
N LEU A 10 -1.13 -7.36 14.99
CA LEU A 10 -2.58 -7.25 15.08
C LEU A 10 -3.10 -7.86 16.38
N SER A 11 -3.86 -7.08 17.15
CA SER A 11 -4.70 -7.65 18.20
C SER A 11 -5.87 -8.43 17.61
N LEU A 12 -6.51 -9.27 18.43
CA LEU A 12 -7.75 -9.95 18.01
C LEU A 12 -8.82 -8.95 17.53
N ASP A 13 -8.96 -7.83 18.23
CA ASP A 13 -9.92 -6.79 17.89
C ASP A 13 -9.59 -6.10 16.57
N ASP A 14 -8.29 -5.88 16.28
CA ASP A 14 -7.86 -5.35 14.97
C ASP A 14 -8.23 -6.32 13.84
N ILE A 15 -7.99 -7.63 14.05
CA ILE A 15 -8.32 -8.68 13.06
C ILE A 15 -9.82 -8.70 12.80
N VAL A 16 -10.64 -8.75 13.85
CA VAL A 16 -12.11 -8.77 13.74
C VAL A 16 -12.59 -7.53 12.99
N ASN A 17 -12.09 -6.35 13.36
CA ASN A 17 -12.48 -5.11 12.69
C ASN A 17 -12.09 -5.09 11.20
N ILE A 18 -10.90 -5.60 10.84
CA ILE A 18 -10.48 -5.71 9.44
C ILE A 18 -11.44 -6.62 8.66
N LEU A 19 -11.83 -7.76 9.23
CA LEU A 19 -12.75 -8.71 8.59
C LEU A 19 -14.17 -8.12 8.45
N ASP A 20 -14.68 -7.44 9.49
CA ASP A 20 -15.97 -6.77 9.45
C ASP A 20 -16.02 -5.67 8.37
N VAL A 21 -14.93 -4.91 8.23
CA VAL A 21 -14.80 -3.90 7.16
C VAL A 21 -14.72 -4.58 5.79
N ALA A 22 -14.04 -5.72 5.67
CA ALA A 22 -13.96 -6.48 4.42
C ALA A 22 -15.34 -6.96 3.96
N ASP A 23 -16.18 -7.47 4.87
CA ASP A 23 -17.54 -7.90 4.56
C ASP A 23 -18.42 -6.74 4.08
N ARG A 24 -18.34 -5.58 4.75
CA ARG A 24 -19.04 -4.36 4.30
C ARG A 24 -18.57 -3.90 2.92
N MET A 25 -17.27 -4.01 2.64
CA MET A 25 -16.71 -3.67 1.34
C MET A 25 -17.07 -4.68 0.26
N ALA A 26 -17.33 -5.95 0.61
CA ALA A 26 -17.86 -6.94 -0.33
C ALA A 26 -19.23 -6.51 -0.89
N GLU A 27 -20.10 -5.93 -0.05
CA GLU A 27 -21.38 -5.37 -0.50
C GLU A 27 -21.20 -4.14 -1.39
N VAL A 28 -20.21 -3.27 -1.10
CA VAL A 28 -19.86 -2.14 -1.99
C VAL A 28 -19.47 -2.64 -3.38
N ASN A 29 -18.73 -3.74 -3.46
CA ASN A 29 -18.28 -4.32 -4.72
C ASN A 29 -19.42 -4.84 -5.60
N ARG A 30 -20.60 -5.12 -5.04
CA ARG A 30 -21.79 -5.58 -5.77
C ARG A 30 -22.64 -4.43 -6.34
N ARG A 31 -22.37 -3.19 -5.94
CA ARG A 31 -23.12 -2.01 -6.44
C ARG A 31 -22.77 -1.75 -7.90
N GLN A 32 -23.72 -1.19 -8.65
CA GLN A 32 -23.51 -0.75 -10.03
C GLN A 32 -22.32 0.23 -10.16
N VAL A 33 -22.15 1.09 -9.16
CA VAL A 33 -20.99 1.96 -9.01
C VAL A 33 -20.24 1.53 -7.73
N PRO A 34 -19.18 0.71 -7.83
CA PRO A 34 -18.47 0.17 -6.68
C PRO A 34 -17.45 1.18 -6.13
N LYS A 35 -17.92 2.39 -5.76
CA LYS A 35 -17.07 3.45 -5.20
C LYS A 35 -17.68 4.05 -3.94
N VAL A 36 -16.82 4.36 -2.98
CA VAL A 36 -17.14 5.14 -1.77
C VAL A 36 -16.06 6.21 -1.57
N PRO A 37 -16.39 7.42 -1.11
CA PRO A 37 -15.43 8.53 -1.01
C PRO A 37 -14.58 8.51 0.28
N ALA A 38 -14.31 7.33 0.83
CA ALA A 38 -13.66 7.18 2.14
C ALA A 38 -12.22 7.74 2.17
N LEU A 39 -11.51 7.69 1.04
CA LEU A 39 -10.14 8.17 0.88
C LEU A 39 -10.04 9.25 -0.20
N LYS A 40 -11.14 9.98 -0.46
CA LYS A 40 -11.13 11.07 -1.44
C LYS A 40 -10.08 12.13 -1.08
N GLY A 41 -9.23 12.49 -2.04
CA GLY A 41 -8.12 13.43 -1.83
C GLY A 41 -6.92 12.83 -1.08
N LYS A 42 -6.89 11.51 -0.88
CA LYS A 42 -5.73 10.77 -0.40
C LYS A 42 -5.04 10.06 -1.55
N THR A 43 -3.72 10.01 -1.48
CA THR A 43 -2.88 9.37 -2.50
C THR A 43 -2.24 8.12 -1.93
N ILE A 44 -2.40 6.99 -2.61
CA ILE A 44 -1.81 5.70 -2.26
C ILE A 44 -0.77 5.34 -3.31
N ALA A 45 0.47 5.08 -2.89
CA ALA A 45 1.52 4.60 -3.76
C ALA A 45 1.64 3.08 -3.67
N THR A 46 1.64 2.38 -4.81
CA THR A 46 2.02 0.97 -4.89
C THR A 46 3.47 0.88 -5.34
N VAL A 47 4.33 0.36 -4.47
CA VAL A 47 5.79 0.28 -4.68
C VAL A 47 6.21 -1.18 -4.70
N PHE A 48 6.24 -1.74 -5.91
CA PHE A 48 6.54 -3.16 -6.13
C PHE A 48 7.90 -3.29 -6.82
N PHE A 49 8.87 -3.84 -6.08
CA PHE A 49 10.20 -4.15 -6.61
C PHE A 49 10.26 -5.51 -7.31
N GLU A 50 9.24 -6.33 -7.09
CA GLU A 50 9.09 -7.67 -7.65
C GLU A 50 7.73 -7.79 -8.35
N ASP A 51 7.68 -8.59 -9.40
CA ASP A 51 6.45 -8.80 -10.17
C ASP A 51 5.38 -9.49 -9.31
N SER A 52 4.21 -8.85 -9.20
CA SER A 52 3.06 -9.42 -8.50
C SER A 52 1.74 -8.84 -9.01
N THR A 53 1.27 -9.37 -10.14
CA THR A 53 0.08 -8.87 -10.84
C THR A 53 -1.16 -8.89 -9.95
N ARG A 54 -1.44 -10.02 -9.28
CA ARG A 54 -2.65 -10.17 -8.46
C ARG A 54 -2.65 -9.20 -7.28
N THR A 55 -1.57 -9.19 -6.50
CA THR A 55 -1.45 -8.36 -5.30
C THR A 55 -1.53 -6.89 -5.66
N ARG A 56 -0.73 -6.42 -6.63
CA ARG A 56 -0.73 -5.02 -7.06
C ARG A 56 -2.11 -4.58 -7.55
N LEU A 57 -2.69 -5.30 -8.51
CA LEU A 57 -4.00 -4.92 -9.06
C LEU A 57 -5.11 -4.93 -8.01
N SER A 58 -5.07 -5.85 -7.04
CA SER A 58 -6.04 -5.87 -5.94
C SER A 58 -5.96 -4.61 -5.07
N PHE A 59 -4.76 -4.19 -4.66
CA PHE A 59 -4.56 -2.98 -3.87
C PHE A 59 -4.91 -1.70 -4.64
N GLU A 60 -4.49 -1.59 -5.91
CA GLU A 60 -4.85 -0.43 -6.72
C GLU A 60 -6.37 -0.36 -6.94
N THR A 61 -7.03 -1.51 -7.12
CA THR A 61 -8.49 -1.58 -7.24
C THR A 61 -9.15 -1.14 -5.94
N ALA A 62 -8.71 -1.66 -4.79
CA ALA A 62 -9.22 -1.26 -3.48
C ALA A 62 -9.08 0.27 -3.26
N ALA A 63 -7.90 0.83 -3.52
CA ALA A 63 -7.64 2.27 -3.44
C ALA A 63 -8.60 3.09 -4.32
N ARG A 64 -8.75 2.71 -5.60
CA ARG A 64 -9.67 3.38 -6.54
C ARG A 64 -11.15 3.25 -6.12
N ARG A 65 -11.54 2.12 -5.53
CA ARG A 65 -12.90 1.92 -4.98
C ARG A 65 -13.15 2.79 -3.74
N LEU A 66 -12.12 3.08 -2.96
CA LEU A 66 -12.17 4.04 -1.86
C LEU A 66 -12.00 5.51 -2.32
N SER A 67 -11.99 5.75 -3.64
CA SER A 67 -11.82 7.06 -4.29
C SER A 67 -10.47 7.75 -4.01
N ALA A 68 -9.44 6.98 -3.68
CA ALA A 68 -8.07 7.48 -3.58
C ALA A 68 -7.43 7.63 -4.96
N ASP A 69 -6.49 8.57 -5.06
CA ASP A 69 -5.55 8.65 -6.17
C ASP A 69 -4.48 7.55 -6.02
N VAL A 70 -4.11 6.91 -7.13
CA VAL A 70 -3.14 5.80 -7.11
C VAL A 70 -1.91 6.17 -7.91
N LEU A 71 -0.75 6.12 -7.26
CA LEU A 71 0.56 6.24 -7.90
C LEU A 71 1.19 4.86 -7.98
N THR A 72 1.48 4.38 -9.19
CA THR A 72 2.10 3.07 -9.38
C THR A 72 3.58 3.25 -9.69
N PHE A 73 4.43 2.72 -8.81
CA PHE A 73 5.87 2.68 -8.99
C PHE A 73 6.30 1.26 -9.36
N LEU A 74 6.94 1.11 -10.53
CA LEU A 74 7.49 -0.13 -11.03
C LEU A 74 9.01 -0.03 -11.08
N ALA A 75 9.71 -0.81 -10.26
CA ALA A 75 11.18 -0.79 -10.20
C ALA A 75 11.85 -1.18 -11.53
N SER A 76 11.20 -2.07 -12.31
CA SER A 76 11.68 -2.47 -13.63
C SER A 76 11.76 -1.31 -14.64
N SER A 77 11.01 -0.22 -14.42
CA SER A 77 10.97 0.95 -15.30
C SER A 77 11.45 2.25 -14.64
N SER A 78 11.90 2.21 -13.38
CA SER A 78 12.18 3.42 -12.60
C SER A 78 13.67 3.74 -12.45
N SER A 79 13.93 4.96 -11.99
CA SER A 79 15.27 5.52 -11.69
C SER A 79 16.09 4.74 -10.66
N VAL A 80 15.52 3.73 -9.99
CA VAL A 80 16.28 2.80 -9.14
C VAL A 80 17.34 2.06 -9.96
N ASN A 81 17.08 1.82 -11.25
CA ASN A 81 18.09 1.29 -12.18
C ASN A 81 19.25 2.26 -12.48
N LYS A 82 19.10 3.55 -12.12
CA LYS A 82 20.13 4.59 -12.23
C LYS A 82 20.89 4.82 -10.91
N GLY A 83 20.69 3.99 -9.89
CA GLY A 83 21.40 4.08 -8.61
C GLY A 83 20.74 4.99 -7.56
N GLU A 84 19.50 5.43 -7.77
CA GLU A 84 18.72 6.10 -6.74
C GLU A 84 18.40 5.12 -5.59
N SER A 85 18.64 5.53 -4.34
CA SER A 85 18.41 4.65 -3.21
C SER A 85 16.91 4.47 -2.96
N LEU A 86 16.55 3.31 -2.38
CA LEU A 86 15.18 3.05 -1.94
C LEU A 86 14.66 4.16 -1.02
N ARG A 87 15.52 4.68 -0.15
CA ARG A 87 15.18 5.78 0.76
C ARG A 87 14.83 7.05 0.00
N ASP A 88 15.66 7.46 -0.96
CA ASP A 88 15.42 8.68 -1.75
C ASP A 88 14.10 8.58 -2.54
N THR A 89 13.80 7.40 -3.08
CA THR A 89 12.51 7.14 -3.75
C THR A 89 11.33 7.36 -2.80
N ILE A 90 11.41 6.83 -1.57
CA ILE A 90 10.33 6.92 -0.59
C ILE A 90 10.18 8.34 -0.04
N GLU A 91 11.28 9.03 0.22
CA GLU A 91 11.28 10.44 0.64
C GLU A 91 10.70 11.35 -0.46
N THR A 92 11.07 11.11 -1.72
CA THR A 92 10.52 11.83 -2.88
C THR A 92 9.02 11.62 -3.01
N LEU A 93 8.55 10.36 -2.96
CA LEU A 93 7.12 10.06 -3.02
C LEU A 93 6.35 10.64 -1.82
N SER A 94 6.97 10.65 -0.64
CA SER A 94 6.39 11.28 0.56
C SER A 94 6.25 12.79 0.37
N ALA A 95 7.26 13.46 -0.20
CA ALA A 95 7.24 14.88 -0.52
C ALA A 95 6.16 15.24 -1.56
N MET A 96 5.78 14.29 -2.42
CA MET A 96 4.66 14.44 -3.36
C MET A 96 3.27 14.30 -2.70
N GLY A 97 3.20 14.08 -1.38
CA GLY A 97 1.94 13.98 -0.64
C GLY A 97 1.32 12.57 -0.64
N VAL A 98 2.14 11.53 -0.79
CA VAL A 98 1.67 10.15 -0.59
C VAL A 98 1.25 9.95 0.87
N HIS A 99 0.06 9.39 1.05
CA HIS A 99 -0.55 9.15 2.37
C HIS A 99 -0.39 7.70 2.83
N ALA A 100 -0.22 6.76 1.90
CA ALA A 100 0.07 5.36 2.21
C ALA A 100 0.93 4.71 1.13
N PHE A 101 1.83 3.83 1.55
CA PHE A 101 2.64 2.97 0.69
C PHE A 101 2.20 1.51 0.83
N VAL A 102 1.94 0.86 -0.30
CA VAL A 102 1.79 -0.59 -0.38
C VAL A 102 3.08 -1.14 -0.98
N VAL A 103 3.85 -1.89 -0.19
CA VAL A 103 5.24 -2.22 -0.53
C VAL A 103 5.41 -3.71 -0.70
N ARG A 104 6.11 -4.11 -1.75
CA ARG A 104 6.54 -5.49 -1.97
C ARG A 104 8.03 -5.54 -2.35
N HIS A 105 8.84 -6.28 -1.60
CA HIS A 105 10.29 -6.30 -1.80
C HIS A 105 10.92 -7.66 -1.42
N LYS A 106 11.88 -8.18 -2.19
CA LYS A 106 12.52 -9.48 -1.92
C LYS A 106 13.24 -9.57 -0.56
N SER A 107 13.91 -8.49 -0.15
CA SER A 107 14.61 -8.46 1.14
C SER A 107 13.65 -8.29 2.30
N SER A 108 13.79 -9.15 3.31
CA SER A 108 13.01 -9.06 4.55
C SER A 108 13.33 -7.78 5.33
N GLY A 109 12.31 -7.23 6.01
CA GLY A 109 12.42 -6.06 6.88
C GLY A 109 12.32 -4.72 6.16
N VAL A 110 12.26 -4.71 4.83
CA VAL A 110 12.16 -3.48 4.03
C VAL A 110 10.91 -2.66 4.35
N PRO A 111 9.69 -3.23 4.45
CA PRO A 111 8.50 -2.48 4.86
C PRO A 111 8.66 -1.78 6.23
N THR A 112 9.31 -2.46 7.18
CA THR A 112 9.63 -1.90 8.51
C THR A 112 10.66 -0.78 8.43
N GLN A 113 11.63 -0.90 7.53
CA GLN A 113 12.60 0.17 7.30
C GLN A 113 11.92 1.40 6.69
N LEU A 114 11.00 1.20 5.75
CA LEU A 114 10.24 2.27 5.11
C LEU A 114 9.39 3.06 6.10
N SER A 115 8.78 2.39 7.09
CA SER A 115 7.96 3.07 8.11
C SER A 115 8.77 4.04 8.99
N GLN A 116 10.10 3.94 8.97
CA GLN A 116 11.00 4.85 9.69
C GLN A 116 11.38 6.09 8.85
N TRP A 117 11.09 6.10 7.55
CA TRP A 117 11.48 7.17 6.62
C TRP A 117 10.32 8.06 6.19
N THR A 118 9.09 7.69 6.53
CA THR A 118 7.89 8.42 6.10
C THR A 118 6.85 8.50 7.21
N ASP A 119 6.10 9.59 7.19
CA ASP A 119 4.90 9.74 8.02
C ASP A 119 3.67 9.07 7.41
N ALA A 120 3.74 8.61 6.17
CA ALA A 120 2.67 7.86 5.52
C ALA A 120 2.43 6.49 6.19
N ALA A 121 1.23 5.95 6.02
CA ALA A 121 0.97 4.55 6.38
C ALA A 121 1.79 3.61 5.49
N VAL A 122 2.21 2.46 6.03
CA VAL A 122 2.97 1.45 5.27
C VAL A 122 2.24 0.12 5.42
N ILE A 123 1.97 -0.52 4.29
CA ILE A 123 1.31 -1.81 4.19
C ILE A 123 2.29 -2.77 3.53
N ASN A 124 2.67 -3.82 4.25
CA ASN A 124 3.48 -4.90 3.74
C ASN A 124 2.63 -5.80 2.83
N ALA A 125 2.88 -5.74 1.51
CA ALA A 125 2.32 -6.64 0.50
C ALA A 125 3.23 -7.85 0.22
N GLY A 126 4.22 -8.04 1.10
CA GLY A 126 5.10 -9.17 1.24
C GLY A 126 6.59 -8.76 1.17
N ASP A 127 7.39 -9.45 1.97
CA ASP A 127 8.84 -9.40 1.96
C ASP A 127 9.52 -10.76 2.21
N GLY A 128 10.79 -10.91 1.82
CA GLY A 128 11.66 -12.02 2.27
C GLY A 128 11.69 -13.31 1.44
N TRP A 129 11.39 -13.29 0.14
CA TRP A 129 11.43 -14.48 -0.75
C TRP A 129 12.37 -14.33 -1.94
#